data_AF-A0A662VPB5-F1
#
_entry.id   AF-A0A662VPB5-F1
#
_cell.length_a   1.000
_cell.length_b   1.000
_cell.length_c   1.000
_cell.angle_alpha   90.00
_cell.angle_beta   90.00
_cell.angle_gamma   90.00
#
_symmetry.space_group_name_H-M   'P 1'
#
loop_
_entity.id
_entity.type
_entity.pdbx_description
1 polymer ?
#
loop_
_entity_poly.entity_id
_entity_poly.type
_entity_poly.pdbx_seq_one_letter_code
_entity_poly.pdbx_strand_id
1 'polypeptide(L)'
;MRRYIYCDTCKEETEHELIREDKNLYRCIECNTFVQFEPEKEIKIRAIISSGEVSEKGSVLLKQHDLIEKGDELIVETDEGYKIGEVTSIEVEGKRVERCEADKASTIWLKNVGEVVVKMSLHKRAITTPYKIKISGDTEFRVGEELEINGKIFYISRIKLNDGKLLKKFGDVAKAKEIKRVYAMFKERRKRRSR
;
A
#
# COMPACT_ATOMS: atom_id res chain seq x y z
N MET A 1 -1.17 -24.69 26.38
CA MET A 1 -0.93 -24.00 25.09
C MET A 1 0.55 -24.07 24.77
N ARG A 2 0.96 -24.31 23.52
CA ARG A 2 2.38 -24.36 23.12
C ARG A 2 2.69 -23.29 22.06
N ARG A 3 3.90 -22.76 22.06
CA ARG A 3 4.37 -21.77 21.08
C ARG A 3 5.89 -21.80 20.95
N TYR A 4 6.41 -21.27 19.85
CA TYR A 4 7.85 -21.05 19.68
C TYR A 4 8.26 -19.74 20.35
N ILE A 5 9.32 -19.79 21.15
CA ILE A 5 9.92 -18.66 21.87
C ILE A 5 11.43 -18.83 21.81
N TYR A 6 12.18 -17.73 21.72
CA TYR A 6 13.63 -17.77 21.86
C TYR A 6 14.01 -18.26 23.27
N CYS A 7 14.85 -19.29 23.35
CA CYS A 7 15.36 -19.83 24.62
C CYS A 7 16.80 -19.39 24.83
N ASP A 8 17.09 -18.65 25.90
CA ASP A 8 18.47 -18.21 26.22
C ASP A 8 19.43 -19.37 26.49
N THR A 9 18.92 -20.51 26.94
CA THR A 9 19.71 -21.73 27.21
C THR A 9 20.03 -22.50 25.93
N CYS A 10 19.05 -22.70 25.04
CA CYS A 10 19.27 -23.38 23.75
C CYS A 10 19.90 -22.45 22.70
N LYS A 11 19.78 -21.13 22.88
CA LYS A 11 20.18 -20.07 21.95
C LYS A 11 19.49 -20.12 20.59
N GLU A 12 18.29 -20.70 20.55
CA GLU A 12 17.46 -20.81 19.36
C GLU A 12 15.97 -20.71 19.73
N GLU A 13 15.10 -20.60 18.72
CA GLU A 13 13.66 -20.65 18.92
C GLU A 13 13.19 -22.09 19.10
N THR A 14 12.72 -22.43 20.29
CA THR A 14 12.29 -23.79 20.64
C THR A 14 10.81 -23.80 21.04
N GLU A 15 10.19 -24.98 21.01
CA GLU A 15 8.81 -25.12 21.47
C GLU A 15 8.75 -25.01 23.00
N HIS A 16 7.91 -24.10 23.49
CA HIS A 16 7.64 -23.91 24.90
C HIS A 16 6.18 -24.18 25.25
N GLU A 17 5.95 -24.77 26.42
CA GLU A 17 4.63 -25.05 27.01
C GLU A 17 4.26 -24.00 28.05
N LEU A 18 3.02 -23.49 28.00
CA LEU A 18 2.48 -22.57 28.99
C LEU A 18 2.26 -23.28 30.33
N ILE A 19 2.91 -22.79 31.38
CA ILE A 19 2.82 -23.33 32.75
C ILE A 19 1.94 -22.43 33.64
N ARG A 20 2.03 -21.11 33.45
CA ARG A 20 1.26 -20.12 34.22
C ARG A 20 0.74 -19.02 33.31
N GLU A 21 -0.58 -18.96 33.12
CA GLU A 21 -1.22 -17.93 32.30
C GLU A 21 -1.14 -16.54 32.96
N ASP A 22 -1.25 -16.46 34.29
CA ASP A 22 -1.22 -15.20 35.05
C ASP A 22 0.09 -14.42 34.91
N LYS A 23 1.19 -15.13 34.63
CA LYS A 23 2.53 -14.56 34.47
C LYS A 23 3.08 -14.71 33.05
N ASN A 24 2.28 -15.23 32.13
CA ASN A 24 2.76 -15.71 30.82
C ASN A 24 4.08 -16.49 30.92
N LEU A 25 4.16 -17.42 31.87
CA LEU A 25 5.37 -18.22 32.11
C LEU A 25 5.31 -19.49 31.29
N TYR A 26 6.29 -19.64 30.40
CA TYR A 26 6.44 -20.77 29.52
C TYR A 26 7.67 -21.60 29.92
N ARG A 27 7.66 -22.89 29.63
CA ARG A 27 8.78 -23.82 29.87
C ARG A 27 9.24 -24.42 28.55
N CYS A 28 10.52 -24.30 28.24
CA CYS A 28 11.15 -24.93 27.07
C CYS A 28 11.06 -26.46 27.18
N ILE A 29 10.61 -27.13 26.11
CA ILE A 29 10.47 -28.60 26.12
C ILE A 29 11.84 -29.28 26.01
N GLU A 30 12.83 -28.62 25.42
CA GLU A 30 14.17 -29.19 25.21
C GLU A 30 15.05 -29.13 26.45
N CYS A 31 15.15 -27.96 27.09
CA CYS A 31 16.06 -27.72 28.20
C CYS A 31 15.37 -27.48 29.55
N ASN A 32 14.02 -27.50 29.59
CA ASN A 32 13.21 -27.25 30.78
C ASN A 32 13.41 -25.87 31.45
N THR A 33 14.07 -24.92 30.78
CA THR A 33 14.23 -23.54 31.26
C THR A 33 12.89 -22.80 31.16
N PHE A 34 12.59 -21.95 32.14
CA PHE A 34 11.40 -21.11 32.14
C PHE A 34 11.70 -19.74 31.52
N VAL A 35 10.79 -19.27 30.68
CA VAL A 35 10.84 -17.96 30.02
C VAL A 35 9.52 -17.25 30.24
N GLN A 36 9.55 -16.00 30.65
CA GLN A 36 8.37 -15.14 30.70
C GLN A 36 8.23 -14.47 29.33
N PHE A 37 7.07 -14.64 28.69
CA PHE A 37 6.81 -14.08 27.37
C PHE A 37 5.56 -13.21 27.40
N GLU A 38 5.73 -11.90 27.29
CA GLU A 38 4.60 -10.99 27.16
C GLU A 38 4.36 -10.70 25.68
N PRO A 39 3.24 -11.18 25.08
CA PRO A 39 2.92 -10.84 23.71
C PRO A 39 2.72 -9.33 23.60
N GLU A 40 3.33 -8.73 22.57
CA GLU A 40 3.08 -7.33 22.23
C GLU A 40 1.58 -7.13 22.02
N LYS A 41 1.01 -6.17 22.76
CA LYS A 41 -0.41 -5.87 22.70
C LYS A 41 -0.74 -5.25 21.34
N GLU A 42 -1.79 -5.74 20.69
CA GLU A 42 -2.34 -5.08 19.51
C GLU A 42 -3.30 -3.97 19.92
N ILE A 43 -3.23 -2.85 19.22
CA ILE A 43 -4.07 -1.67 19.42
C ILE A 43 -4.72 -1.26 18.09
N LYS A 44 -5.96 -0.81 18.18
CA LYS A 44 -6.74 -0.31 17.03
C LYS A 44 -6.68 1.20 17.02
N ILE A 45 -6.03 1.77 16.01
CA ILE A 45 -5.82 3.22 15.87
C ILE A 45 -6.77 3.77 14.82
N ARG A 46 -7.33 4.95 15.08
CA ARG A 46 -8.19 5.65 14.12
C ARG A 46 -7.41 5.99 12.84
N ALA A 47 -8.02 5.76 11.70
CA ALA A 47 -7.46 6.11 10.40
C ALA A 47 -8.45 6.93 9.56
N ILE A 48 -7.90 7.79 8.72
CA ILE A 48 -8.64 8.49 7.67
C ILE A 48 -7.94 8.18 6.36
N ILE A 49 -8.62 7.47 5.45
CA ILE A 49 -8.07 7.11 4.15
C ILE A 49 -8.75 7.92 3.05
N SER A 50 -7.95 8.50 2.17
CA SER A 50 -8.39 9.37 1.07
C SER A 50 -8.26 8.66 -0.28
N SER A 51 -9.35 8.66 -1.04
CA SER A 51 -9.45 8.11 -2.40
C SER A 51 -9.77 9.24 -3.38
N GLY A 52 -8.76 10.05 -3.71
CA GLY A 52 -8.95 11.24 -4.54
C GLY A 52 -9.62 12.38 -3.77
N GLU A 53 -10.89 12.67 -4.08
CA GLU A 53 -11.66 13.76 -3.44
C GLU A 53 -12.54 13.26 -2.28
N VAL A 54 -12.66 11.94 -2.13
CA VAL A 54 -13.46 11.32 -1.07
C VAL A 54 -12.52 10.82 0.03
N SER A 55 -12.89 11.08 1.27
CA SER A 55 -12.22 10.52 2.45
C SER A 55 -13.22 9.74 3.27
N GLU A 56 -12.77 8.63 3.84
CA GLU A 56 -13.57 7.76 4.69
C GLU A 56 -12.83 7.53 6.02
N LYS A 57 -13.61 7.21 7.05
CA LYS A 57 -13.08 6.83 8.35
C LYS A 57 -12.81 5.33 8.35
N GLY A 58 -11.77 4.94 9.05
CA GLY A 58 -11.44 3.55 9.27
C GLY A 58 -10.52 3.40 10.47
N SER A 59 -9.80 2.29 10.48
CA SER A 59 -8.88 1.93 11.54
C SER A 59 -7.76 1.04 11.05
N VAL A 60 -6.62 1.11 11.71
CA VAL A 60 -5.47 0.22 11.47
C VAL A 60 -5.21 -0.55 12.77
N LEU A 61 -4.95 -1.85 12.64
CA LEU A 61 -4.52 -2.71 13.73
C LEU A 61 -2.98 -2.82 13.69
N LEU A 62 -2.33 -2.39 14.75
CA LEU A 62 -0.87 -2.39 14.89
C LEU A 62 -0.48 -2.90 16.27
N LYS A 63 0.76 -3.34 16.43
CA LYS A 63 1.29 -3.59 17.77
C LYS A 63 1.57 -2.28 18.48
N GLN A 64 1.45 -2.28 19.80
CA GLN A 64 1.53 -1.08 20.63
C GLN A 64 2.79 -0.25 20.39
N HIS A 65 3.94 -0.92 20.19
CA HIS A 65 5.24 -0.29 19.98
C HIS A 65 5.71 -0.33 18.52
N ASP A 66 4.81 -0.67 17.58
CA ASP A 66 5.14 -0.55 16.17
C ASP A 66 5.46 0.89 15.84
N LEU A 67 6.52 1.08 15.08
CA LEU A 67 6.91 2.37 14.58
C LEU A 67 6.17 2.62 13.25
N ILE A 68 5.49 3.77 13.17
CA ILE A 68 4.76 4.20 11.98
C ILE A 68 5.48 5.40 11.39
N GLU A 69 5.71 5.37 10.08
CA GLU A 69 6.36 6.42 9.31
C GLU A 69 5.55 6.83 8.08
N LYS A 70 5.72 8.07 7.65
CA LYS A 70 5.20 8.56 6.38
C LYS A 70 5.80 7.74 5.23
N GLY A 71 4.94 7.26 4.35
CA GLY A 71 5.29 6.35 3.26
C GLY A 71 5.00 4.88 3.54
N ASP A 72 4.73 4.50 4.80
CA ASP A 72 4.36 3.13 5.13
C ASP A 72 3.02 2.75 4.48
N GLU A 73 2.92 1.52 3.98
CA GLU A 73 1.67 0.96 3.48
C GLU A 73 0.99 0.11 4.55
N LEU A 74 -0.19 0.54 4.99
CA LEU A 74 -0.96 -0.09 6.05
C LEU A 74 -2.30 -0.59 5.51
N ILE A 75 -2.78 -1.69 6.08
CA ILE A 75 -4.13 -2.20 5.83
C ILE A 75 -5.10 -1.39 6.70
N VAL A 76 -6.04 -0.72 6.05
CA VAL A 76 -7.09 0.06 6.70
C VAL A 76 -8.40 -0.72 6.61
N GLU A 77 -8.96 -1.03 7.77
CA GLU A 77 -10.31 -1.55 7.90
C GLU A 77 -11.30 -0.38 7.81
N THR A 78 -12.26 -0.49 6.89
CA THR A 78 -13.32 0.50 6.63
C THR A 78 -14.68 -0.19 6.58
N ASP A 79 -15.77 0.57 6.57
CA ASP A 79 -17.13 0.02 6.43
C ASP A 79 -17.33 -0.70 5.08
N GLU A 80 -16.54 -0.35 4.06
CA GLU A 80 -16.57 -0.97 2.73
C GLU A 80 -15.62 -2.20 2.62
N GLY A 81 -14.93 -2.55 3.70
CA GLY A 81 -13.93 -3.63 3.74
C GLY A 81 -12.51 -3.12 3.93
N TYR A 82 -11.53 -3.88 3.44
CA TYR A 82 -10.10 -3.58 3.61
C TYR A 82 -9.53 -2.80 2.43
N LYS A 83 -8.74 -1.78 2.73
CA LYS A 83 -8.02 -0.95 1.74
C LYS A 83 -6.54 -0.86 2.10
N ILE A 84 -5.68 -0.68 1.10
CA ILE A 84 -4.24 -0.44 1.32
C ILE A 84 -4.00 1.06 1.21
N GLY A 85 -3.52 1.67 2.31
CA GLY A 85 -3.26 3.09 2.40
C GLY A 85 -1.78 3.38 2.65
N GLU A 86 -1.23 4.35 1.93
CA GLU A 86 0.10 4.91 2.19
C GLU A 86 -0.03 6.04 3.21
N VAL A 87 0.73 5.99 4.31
CA VAL A 87 0.73 7.00 5.36
C VAL A 87 1.25 8.33 4.81
N THR A 88 0.44 9.38 4.95
CA THR A 88 0.76 10.74 4.49
C THR A 88 1.13 11.68 5.63
N SER A 89 0.52 11.49 6.80
CA SER A 89 0.83 12.20 8.04
C SER A 89 0.23 11.47 9.24
N ILE A 90 0.79 11.68 10.42
CA ILE A 90 0.30 11.07 11.67
C ILE A 90 -0.03 12.20 12.64
N GLU A 91 -1.17 12.14 13.32
CA GLU A 91 -1.53 13.07 14.38
C GLU A 91 -1.16 12.49 15.75
N VAL A 92 -0.42 13.30 16.53
CA VAL A 92 -0.01 13.03 17.91
C VAL A 92 -0.31 14.28 18.71
N GLU A 93 -1.14 14.17 19.75
CA GLU A 93 -1.50 15.29 20.65
C GLU A 93 -1.94 16.57 19.90
N GLY A 94 -2.68 16.41 18.80
CA GLY A 94 -3.18 17.53 17.98
C GLY A 94 -2.16 18.16 17.03
N LYS A 95 -0.94 17.60 16.92
CA LYS A 95 0.09 18.03 15.95
C LYS A 95 0.32 16.96 14.90
N ARG A 96 0.69 17.36 13.69
CA ARG A 96 1.08 16.44 12.61
C ARG A 96 2.58 16.18 12.62
N VAL A 97 2.94 14.90 12.64
CA VAL A 97 4.32 14.40 12.59
C VAL A 97 4.47 13.41 11.45
N GLU A 98 5.71 13.14 11.04
CA GLU A 98 6.02 12.16 9.99
C GLU A 98 6.31 10.75 10.54
N ARG A 99 6.55 10.61 11.85
CA ARG A 99 6.89 9.34 12.50
C ARG A 99 6.46 9.34 13.97
N CYS A 100 5.93 8.22 14.47
CA CYS A 100 5.75 7.97 15.90
C CYS A 100 5.59 6.47 16.21
N GLU A 101 5.62 6.10 17.48
CA GLU A 101 5.11 4.80 17.94
C GLU A 101 3.58 4.77 17.84
N ALA A 102 3.04 3.58 17.59
CA ALA A 102 1.63 3.34 17.36
C ALA A 102 0.76 3.81 18.54
N ASP A 103 1.19 3.59 19.77
CA ASP A 103 0.46 4.00 20.98
C ASP A 103 0.37 5.52 21.20
N LYS A 104 1.22 6.30 20.52
CA LYS A 104 1.19 7.77 20.54
C LYS A 104 0.27 8.36 19.47
N ALA A 105 -0.10 7.59 18.46
CA ALA A 105 -0.88 8.07 17.33
C ALA A 105 -2.37 8.21 17.71
N SER A 106 -2.91 9.43 17.60
CA SER A 106 -4.35 9.66 17.75
C SER A 106 -5.11 9.44 16.44
N THR A 107 -4.49 9.73 15.29
CA THR A 107 -5.08 9.48 13.97
C THR A 107 -4.00 9.33 12.90
N ILE A 108 -4.13 8.30 12.07
CA ILE A 108 -3.26 8.09 10.91
C ILE A 108 -3.98 8.57 9.65
N TRP A 109 -3.33 9.44 8.86
CA TRP A 109 -3.86 9.92 7.59
C TRP A 109 -3.22 9.18 6.44
N LEU A 110 -4.05 8.55 5.61
CA LEU A 110 -3.57 7.71 4.52
C LEU A 110 -4.16 8.15 3.17
N LYS A 111 -3.43 7.83 2.11
CA LYS A 111 -3.91 7.90 0.74
C LYS A 111 -4.10 6.47 0.25
N ASN A 112 -5.26 6.16 -0.33
CA ASN A 112 -5.51 4.86 -0.93
C ASN A 112 -4.55 4.63 -2.10
N VAL A 113 -3.76 3.58 -1.98
CA VAL A 113 -2.81 3.12 -3.00
C VAL A 113 -3.13 1.72 -3.49
N GLY A 114 -4.06 1.00 -2.86
CA GLY A 114 -4.49 -0.33 -3.31
C GLY A 114 -5.28 -0.26 -4.62
N GLU A 115 -6.21 0.68 -4.72
CA GLU A 115 -7.02 0.89 -5.92
C GLU A 115 -7.08 2.38 -6.26
N VAL A 116 -6.58 2.73 -7.45
CA VAL A 116 -6.34 4.11 -7.84
C VAL A 116 -6.99 4.46 -9.16
N VAL A 117 -7.29 5.75 -9.34
CA VAL A 117 -7.83 6.28 -10.59
C VAL A 117 -6.70 6.85 -11.44
N VAL A 118 -6.33 6.14 -12.50
CA VAL A 118 -5.35 6.63 -13.48
C VAL A 118 -6.04 7.55 -14.48
N LYS A 119 -5.59 8.81 -14.52
CA LYS A 119 -6.05 9.82 -15.48
C LYS A 119 -5.24 9.70 -16.76
N MET A 120 -5.92 9.71 -17.91
CA MET A 120 -5.31 9.54 -19.21
C MET A 120 -5.73 10.67 -20.15
N SER A 121 -4.80 11.11 -21.00
CA SER A 121 -5.05 12.03 -22.11
C SER A 121 -4.82 11.27 -23.41
N LEU A 122 -5.92 10.99 -24.12
CA LEU A 122 -5.91 10.24 -25.36
C LEU A 122 -5.87 11.20 -26.54
N HIS A 123 -4.74 11.21 -27.25
CA HIS A 123 -4.52 12.09 -28.38
C HIS A 123 -4.84 11.38 -29.69
N LYS A 124 -5.74 11.96 -30.49
CA LYS A 124 -6.03 11.53 -31.85
C LYS A 124 -6.07 12.75 -32.76
N ARG A 125 -5.02 12.95 -33.56
CA ARG A 125 -4.82 14.16 -34.38
C ARG A 125 -4.87 15.41 -33.48
N ALA A 126 -5.70 16.40 -33.81
CA ALA A 126 -5.88 17.62 -33.02
C ALA A 126 -6.78 17.44 -31.78
N ILE A 127 -7.40 16.27 -31.59
CA ILE A 127 -8.38 16.05 -30.53
C ILE A 127 -7.69 15.34 -29.35
N THR A 128 -7.91 15.86 -28.14
CA THR A 128 -7.48 15.22 -26.88
C THR A 128 -8.71 14.87 -26.05
N THR A 129 -8.89 13.58 -25.77
CA THR A 129 -10.02 13.09 -24.96
C THR A 129 -9.51 12.69 -23.57
N PRO A 130 -10.08 13.23 -22.48
CA PRO A 130 -9.78 12.76 -21.14
C PRO A 130 -10.40 11.37 -20.92
N TYR A 131 -9.66 10.48 -20.29
CA TYR A 131 -10.15 9.16 -19.90
C TYR A 131 -9.68 8.84 -18.48
N LYS A 132 -10.45 8.05 -17.74
CA LYS A 132 -10.14 7.64 -16.37
C LYS A 132 -10.42 6.15 -16.26
N ILE A 133 -9.51 5.42 -15.62
CA ILE A 133 -9.70 4.00 -15.28
C ILE A 133 -9.40 3.82 -13.81
N LYS A 134 -10.17 2.94 -13.15
CA LYS A 134 -9.91 2.49 -11.80
C LYS A 134 -9.20 1.15 -11.89
N ILE A 135 -8.03 1.03 -11.26
CA ILE A 135 -7.15 -0.13 -11.40
C ILE A 135 -6.32 -0.32 -10.13
N SER A 136 -5.76 -1.52 -9.94
CA SER A 136 -4.83 -1.78 -8.84
C SER A 136 -3.63 -0.84 -8.90
N GLY A 137 -3.24 -0.28 -7.76
CA GLY A 137 -2.11 0.64 -7.65
C GLY A 137 -0.77 0.05 -8.03
N ASP A 138 -0.61 -1.28 -7.92
CA ASP A 138 0.60 -1.99 -8.33
C ASP A 138 0.64 -2.31 -9.82
N THR A 139 -0.43 -2.02 -10.57
CA THR A 139 -0.41 -2.22 -12.03
C THR A 139 0.62 -1.30 -12.67
N GLU A 140 1.54 -1.89 -13.43
CA GLU A 140 2.58 -1.15 -14.14
C GLU A 140 2.05 -0.59 -15.46
N PHE A 141 2.46 0.64 -15.78
CA PHE A 141 2.30 1.24 -17.10
C PHE A 141 3.68 1.49 -17.69
N ARG A 142 3.86 1.13 -18.96
CA ARG A 142 5.16 1.27 -19.64
C ARG A 142 5.09 2.23 -20.82
N VAL A 143 6.05 3.15 -20.92
CA VAL A 143 6.17 4.01 -22.10
C VAL A 143 6.45 3.14 -23.34
N GLY A 144 5.59 3.27 -24.35
CA GLY A 144 5.60 2.46 -25.56
C GLY A 144 4.59 1.31 -25.57
N GLU A 145 3.97 0.99 -24.43
CA GLU A 145 2.94 -0.04 -24.32
C GLU A 145 1.67 0.35 -25.08
N GLU A 146 1.00 -0.65 -25.66
CA GLU A 146 -0.30 -0.49 -26.33
C GLU A 146 -1.46 -0.74 -25.37
N LEU A 147 -2.45 0.14 -25.43
CA LEU A 147 -3.66 0.10 -24.63
C LEU A 147 -4.86 0.08 -25.57
N GLU A 148 -5.76 -0.86 -25.37
CA GLU A 148 -7.05 -0.88 -26.06
C GLU A 148 -8.09 -0.14 -25.22
N ILE A 149 -8.59 0.97 -25.74
CA ILE A 149 -9.61 1.80 -25.07
C ILE A 149 -10.76 2.02 -26.05
N ASN A 150 -11.95 1.52 -25.71
CA ASN A 150 -13.16 1.63 -26.54
C ASN A 150 -12.94 1.15 -27.99
N GLY A 151 -12.28 -0.01 -28.17
CA GLY A 151 -12.00 -0.61 -29.47
C GLY A 151 -10.95 0.12 -30.33
N LYS A 152 -10.22 1.08 -29.74
CA LYS A 152 -9.14 1.83 -30.39
C LYS A 152 -7.82 1.55 -29.68
N ILE A 153 -6.75 1.39 -30.45
CA ILE A 153 -5.41 1.17 -29.92
C ILE A 153 -4.73 2.52 -29.73
N PHE A 154 -4.16 2.74 -28.55
CA PHE A 154 -3.29 3.86 -28.23
C PHE A 154 -1.96 3.34 -27.72
N TYR A 155 -0.86 4.01 -28.01
CA TYR A 155 0.42 3.72 -27.35
C TYR A 155 0.76 4.78 -26.32
N ILE A 156 1.31 4.39 -25.19
CA ILE A 156 1.75 5.31 -24.15
C ILE A 156 2.97 6.09 -24.65
N SER A 157 2.82 7.41 -24.81
CA SER A 157 3.90 8.28 -25.26
C SER A 157 4.76 8.80 -24.12
N ARG A 158 4.16 9.04 -22.95
CA ARG A 158 4.81 9.56 -21.75
C ARG A 158 3.90 9.40 -20.54
N ILE A 159 4.51 9.33 -19.36
CA ILE A 159 3.81 9.18 -18.07
C ILE A 159 4.29 10.28 -17.14
N LYS A 160 3.38 11.09 -16.61
CA LYS A 160 3.66 12.08 -15.56
C LYS A 160 3.39 11.45 -14.21
N LEU A 161 4.39 11.47 -13.33
CA LEU A 161 4.31 10.97 -11.96
C LEU A 161 3.79 12.06 -11.00
N ASN A 162 3.40 11.63 -9.79
CA ASN A 162 2.88 12.49 -8.72
C ASN A 162 3.94 13.47 -8.21
N ASP A 163 5.20 13.05 -8.14
CA ASP A 163 6.37 13.87 -7.78
C ASP A 163 6.74 14.93 -8.84
N GLY A 164 6.09 14.90 -10.01
CA GLY A 164 6.30 15.82 -11.12
C GLY A 164 7.24 15.29 -12.21
N LYS A 165 7.94 14.17 -11.98
CA LYS A 165 8.81 13.53 -12.99
C LYS A 165 7.99 13.11 -14.21
N LEU A 166 8.61 13.23 -15.39
CA LEU A 166 7.99 12.90 -16.67
C LEU A 166 8.80 11.82 -17.38
N LEU A 167 8.28 10.60 -17.37
CA LEU A 167 8.83 9.45 -18.07
C LEU A 167 8.51 9.56 -19.56
N LYS A 168 9.52 9.40 -20.41
CA LYS A 168 9.40 9.57 -21.87
C LYS A 168 10.23 8.57 -22.66
N LYS A 169 11.19 7.90 -22.02
CA LYS A 169 12.05 6.95 -22.70
C LYS A 169 11.28 5.65 -22.88
N PHE A 170 11.37 5.06 -24.06
CA PHE A 170 10.73 3.77 -24.34
C PHE A 170 11.18 2.74 -23.30
N GLY A 171 10.22 2.03 -22.71
CA GLY A 171 10.46 1.06 -21.65
C GLY A 171 10.48 1.62 -20.24
N ASP A 172 10.40 2.95 -20.03
CA ASP A 172 10.21 3.51 -18.69
C ASP A 172 8.91 2.96 -18.07
N VAL A 173 8.97 2.56 -16.80
CA VAL A 173 7.85 1.94 -16.06
C VAL A 173 7.46 2.81 -14.87
N ALA A 174 6.18 2.84 -14.54
CA ALA A 174 5.66 3.37 -13.29
C ALA A 174 4.46 2.56 -12.80
N LYS A 175 4.31 2.45 -11.48
CA LYS A 175 3.12 1.84 -10.88
C LYS A 175 1.95 2.82 -10.90
N ALA A 176 0.72 2.32 -11.08
CA ALA A 176 -0.48 3.14 -11.16
C ALA A 176 -0.62 4.14 -10.00
N LYS A 177 -0.24 3.74 -8.76
CA LYS A 177 -0.28 4.59 -7.55
C LYS A 177 0.63 5.82 -7.63
N GLU A 178 1.67 5.77 -8.46
CA GLU A 178 2.65 6.84 -8.66
C GLU A 178 2.26 7.79 -9.80
N ILE A 179 1.28 7.40 -10.63
CA ILE A 179 0.94 8.10 -11.86
C ILE A 179 -0.03 9.25 -11.59
N LYS A 180 0.37 10.46 -12.00
CA LYS A 180 -0.49 11.63 -12.08
C LYS A 180 -1.32 11.65 -13.37
N ARG A 181 -0.69 11.31 -14.50
CA ARG A 181 -1.36 11.25 -15.81
C ARG A 181 -0.58 10.44 -16.85
N VAL A 182 -1.26 9.56 -17.58
CA VAL A 182 -0.75 8.90 -18.79
C VAL A 182 -1.12 9.72 -20.03
N TYR A 183 -0.19 9.88 -20.97
CA TYR A 183 -0.47 10.48 -22.27
C TYR A 183 -0.31 9.41 -23.35
N ALA A 184 -1.38 9.11 -24.07
CA ALA A 184 -1.38 8.06 -25.06
C ALA A 184 -1.77 8.62 -26.44
N MET A 185 -1.15 8.09 -27.48
CA MET A 185 -1.31 8.55 -28.86
C MET A 185 -2.01 7.45 -29.67
N PHE A 186 -3.03 7.82 -30.44
CA PHE A 186 -3.78 6.87 -31.26
C PHE A 186 -2.88 6.19 -32.28
N LYS A 187 -2.98 4.86 -32.37
CA LYS A 187 -2.33 4.04 -33.40
C LYS A 187 -3.37 3.59 -34.41
N GLU A 188 -3.20 4.01 -35.65
CA GLU A 188 -4.07 3.56 -36.74
C GLU A 188 -3.80 2.08 -37.03
N ARG A 189 -4.84 1.24 -36.97
CA ARG A 189 -4.72 -0.16 -37.40
C ARG A 189 -4.41 -0.16 -38.89
N ARG A 190 -3.19 -0.57 -39.28
CA ARG A 190 -2.88 -0.90 -40.68
C ARG A 190 -3.79 -2.06 -41.07
N LYS A 191 -4.77 -1.85 -41.95
CA LYS A 191 -5.49 -2.95 -42.60
C LYS A 191 -4.46 -3.82 -43.31
N ARG A 192 -4.31 -5.09 -42.90
CA ARG A 192 -3.62 -6.08 -43.72
C ARG A 192 -4.31 -6.05 -45.08
N ARG A 193 -3.60 -5.66 -46.14
CA ARG A 193 -4.08 -5.89 -47.50
C ARG A 193 -4.17 -7.40 -47.65
N SER A 194 -5.38 -7.95 -47.66
CA SER A 194 -5.63 -9.29 -48.18
C SER A 194 -5.16 -9.26 -49.63
N ARG A 195 -4.08 -9.99 -49.92
CA ARG A 195 -3.73 -10.35 -51.29
C ARG A 195 -4.69 -11.43 -51.75
#